data_AF-A0A0Q8RTI1-F1
#
_entry.id   AF-A0A0Q8RTI1-F1
#
_cell.length_a   1.000
_cell.length_b   1.000
_cell.length_c   1.000
_cell.angle_alpha   90.00
_cell.angle_beta   90.00
_cell.angle_gamma   90.00
#
_symmetry.space_group_name_H-M   'P 1'
#
loop_
_entity.id
_entity.type
_entity.pdbx_description
1 polymer ?
#
loop_
_entity_poly.entity_id
_entity_poly.type
_entity_poly.pdbx_seq_one_letter_code
_entity_poly.pdbx_strand_id
1 'polypeptide(L)'
;MRYVVFLAAMAAQAATAMAGPGPAARAPTLAEQRSFEQFMQRSAPGTPVPPLRLERASDGSRWIASATTDAPPVRLVLPLCRVTRTRYTQQADDSWRADSSQHVWIHHTTSCGMPPATMVELRAPLAEIDMLRLIQAQGELLQRARLLMAGNTSCAPTRSRSFQLRALGRSTDGMFLLGYESDIGSKVEITVRPSRAELTAWNVNCR
;
A
#
# COMPACT_ATOMS: atom_id res chain seq x y z
N MET A 1 -68.22 4.29 -20.59
CA MET A 1 -66.82 3.81 -20.47
C MET A 1 -65.90 5.03 -20.54
N ARG A 2 -65.33 5.44 -19.41
CA ARG A 2 -64.39 6.58 -19.33
C ARG A 2 -63.06 6.01 -18.82
N TYR A 3 -62.03 6.02 -19.67
CA TYR A 3 -60.71 5.52 -19.33
C TYR A 3 -59.88 6.59 -18.64
N VAL A 4 -59.24 6.17 -17.55
CA VAL A 4 -58.34 6.92 -16.68
C VAL A 4 -56.94 6.87 -17.28
N VAL A 5 -56.22 7.99 -17.32
CA VAL A 5 -54.78 8.01 -17.58
C VAL A 5 -54.10 8.80 -16.47
N PHE A 6 -53.47 8.07 -15.54
CA PHE A 6 -52.56 8.62 -14.53
C PHE A 6 -51.17 8.72 -15.15
N LEU A 7 -50.65 9.94 -15.28
CA LEU A 7 -49.25 10.21 -15.61
C LEU A 7 -48.41 10.08 -14.33
N ALA A 8 -47.65 8.99 -14.22
CA ALA A 8 -46.67 8.79 -13.16
C ALA A 8 -45.35 9.48 -13.53
N ALA A 9 -44.99 10.51 -12.77
CA ALA A 9 -43.69 11.17 -12.86
C ALA A 9 -42.62 10.31 -12.16
N MET A 10 -41.73 9.70 -12.93
CA MET A 10 -40.51 9.06 -12.41
C MET A 10 -39.47 10.13 -12.10
N ALA A 11 -39.32 10.48 -10.82
CA ALA A 11 -38.20 11.27 -10.34
C ALA A 11 -36.99 10.35 -10.12
N ALA A 12 -36.04 10.38 -11.05
CA ALA A 12 -34.74 9.72 -10.90
C ALA A 12 -33.95 10.42 -9.78
N GLN A 13 -33.83 9.77 -8.62
CA GLN A 13 -32.94 10.21 -7.55
C GLN A 13 -31.52 9.79 -7.90
N ALA A 14 -30.72 10.75 -8.34
CA ALA A 14 -29.28 10.60 -8.48
C ALA A 14 -28.67 10.41 -7.08
N ALA A 15 -28.29 9.19 -6.76
CA ALA A 15 -27.48 8.91 -5.60
C ALA A 15 -26.08 9.49 -5.82
N THR A 16 -25.82 10.67 -5.26
CA THR A 16 -24.47 11.19 -5.08
C THR A 16 -23.75 10.26 -4.10
N ALA A 17 -22.95 9.33 -4.63
CA ALA A 17 -21.97 8.59 -3.87
C ALA A 17 -20.98 9.59 -3.27
N MET A 18 -21.02 9.75 -1.95
CA MET A 18 -20.00 10.46 -1.20
C MET A 18 -18.69 9.67 -1.32
N ALA A 19 -17.84 10.08 -2.25
CA ALA A 19 -16.43 9.75 -2.20
C ALA A 19 -15.87 10.35 -0.90
N GLY A 20 -15.36 9.50 -0.01
CA GLY A 20 -14.54 9.96 1.11
C GLY A 20 -13.34 10.78 0.60
N PRO A 21 -12.65 11.52 1.47
CA PRO A 21 -11.53 12.36 1.08
C PRO A 21 -10.34 11.49 0.67
N GLY A 22 -10.36 10.99 -0.56
CA GLY A 22 -9.17 10.55 -1.25
C GLY A 22 -8.24 11.75 -1.45
N PRO A 23 -6.93 11.54 -1.55
CA PRO A 23 -6.01 12.63 -1.88
C PRO A 23 -6.53 13.32 -3.15
N ALA A 24 -6.70 14.65 -3.09
CA ALA A 24 -7.14 15.42 -4.24
C ALA A 24 -6.22 15.05 -5.42
N ALA A 25 -6.80 14.53 -6.49
CA ALA A 25 -6.10 14.07 -7.67
C ALA A 25 -6.36 15.04 -8.83
N ARG A 26 -5.34 15.29 -9.65
CA ARG A 26 -5.50 16.10 -10.88
C ARG A 26 -4.87 15.41 -12.09
N ALA A 27 -5.31 15.82 -13.27
CA ALA A 27 -4.66 15.41 -14.50
C ALA A 27 -3.22 15.97 -14.58
N PRO A 28 -2.25 15.19 -15.09
CA PRO A 28 -0.92 15.68 -15.40
C PRO A 28 -0.95 16.77 -16.48
N THR A 29 -0.16 17.82 -16.31
CA THR A 29 0.06 18.81 -17.37
C THR A 29 0.94 18.24 -18.48
N LEU A 30 0.90 18.87 -19.65
CA LEU A 30 1.75 18.48 -20.78
C LEU A 30 3.25 18.64 -20.47
N ALA A 31 3.63 19.66 -19.67
CA ALA A 31 5.01 19.87 -19.27
C ALA A 31 5.52 18.73 -18.38
N GLU A 32 4.70 18.29 -17.41
CA GLU A 32 5.02 17.18 -16.51
C GLU A 32 5.15 15.85 -17.28
N GLN A 33 4.23 15.59 -18.21
CA GLN A 33 4.27 14.41 -19.06
C GLN A 33 5.56 14.37 -19.90
N ARG A 34 5.88 15.45 -20.60
CA ARG A 34 7.09 15.53 -21.44
C ARG A 34 8.37 15.43 -20.62
N SER A 35 8.42 16.07 -19.45
CA SER A 35 9.57 15.97 -18.54
C SER A 35 9.79 14.51 -18.11
N PHE A 36 8.71 13.81 -17.76
CA PHE A 36 8.78 12.40 -17.38
C PHE A 36 9.20 11.49 -18.55
N GLU A 37 8.64 11.68 -19.74
CA GLU A 37 9.02 10.93 -20.94
C GLU A 37 10.51 11.08 -21.26
N GLN A 38 11.04 12.31 -21.21
CA GLN A 38 12.47 12.58 -21.42
C GLN A 38 13.35 11.92 -20.35
N PHE A 39 12.89 11.89 -19.09
CA PHE A 39 13.58 11.15 -18.04
C PHE A 39 13.60 9.64 -18.33
N MET A 40 12.46 9.05 -18.73
CA MET A 40 12.34 7.62 -19.03
C MET A 40 13.20 7.20 -20.24
N GLN A 41 13.24 8.02 -21.29
CA GLN A 41 14.09 7.77 -22.47
C GLN A 41 15.58 7.67 -22.11
N ARG A 42 16.04 8.45 -21.11
CA ARG A 42 17.44 8.44 -20.66
C ARG A 42 17.74 7.34 -19.66
N SER A 43 16.81 7.07 -18.74
CA SER A 43 17.05 6.17 -17.60
C SER A 43 16.69 4.71 -17.88
N ALA A 44 15.72 4.45 -18.75
CA ALA A 44 15.21 3.12 -19.08
C ALA A 44 14.83 3.04 -20.57
N PRO A 45 15.79 3.18 -21.50
CA PRO A 45 15.51 3.20 -22.93
C PRO A 45 14.80 1.92 -23.39
N GLY A 46 13.77 2.07 -24.22
CA GLY A 46 12.97 0.96 -24.74
C GLY A 46 11.88 0.45 -23.78
N THR A 47 11.80 0.99 -22.56
CA THR A 47 10.72 0.64 -21.62
C THR A 47 9.49 1.50 -21.90
N PRO A 48 8.27 0.93 -21.95
CA PRO A 48 7.05 1.71 -22.05
C PRO A 48 6.93 2.73 -20.91
N VAL A 49 6.57 3.97 -21.24
CA VAL A 49 6.41 5.04 -20.24
C VAL A 49 5.17 4.74 -19.39
N PRO A 50 5.30 4.57 -18.06
CA PRO A 50 4.16 4.30 -17.21
C PRO A 50 3.23 5.53 -17.09
N PRO A 51 1.94 5.33 -16.79
CA PRO A 51 1.01 6.43 -16.63
C PRO A 51 1.38 7.29 -15.43
N LEU A 52 1.45 8.61 -15.65
CA LEU A 52 1.74 9.58 -14.60
C LEU A 52 0.47 9.94 -13.81
N ARG A 53 0.60 10.00 -12.48
CA ARG A 53 -0.47 10.37 -11.54
C ARG A 53 -0.03 11.53 -10.67
N LEU A 54 -0.96 12.43 -10.37
CA LEU A 54 -0.70 13.56 -9.49
C LEU A 54 -1.62 13.54 -8.29
N GLU A 55 -0.99 13.57 -7.13
CA GLU A 55 -1.64 13.54 -5.82
C GLU A 55 -1.09 14.69 -4.99
N ARG A 56 -1.91 15.20 -4.05
CA ARG A 56 -1.41 16.13 -3.05
C ARG A 56 -0.43 15.41 -2.12
N ALA A 57 0.65 16.12 -1.77
CA ALA A 57 1.55 15.73 -0.70
C ALA A 57 0.77 15.54 0.61
N SER A 58 1.35 14.78 1.55
CA SER A 58 0.72 14.48 2.84
C SER A 58 0.44 15.72 3.70
N ASP A 59 1.17 16.81 3.47
CA ASP A 59 0.94 18.11 4.12
C ASP A 59 -0.12 18.97 3.39
N GLY A 60 -0.68 18.47 2.28
CA GLY A 60 -1.63 19.17 1.43
C GLY A 60 -1.06 20.35 0.64
N SER A 61 0.21 20.72 0.81
CA SER A 61 0.76 21.99 0.33
C SER A 61 1.18 21.94 -1.13
N ARG A 62 1.65 20.77 -1.60
CA ARG A 62 2.22 20.59 -2.94
C ARG A 62 1.56 19.46 -3.73
N TRP A 63 1.58 19.57 -5.05
CA TRP A 63 1.32 18.44 -5.95
C TRP A 63 2.60 17.61 -6.11
N ILE A 64 2.44 16.28 -6.11
CA ILE A 64 3.52 15.33 -6.37
C ILE A 64 3.12 14.51 -7.59
N ALA A 65 3.91 14.63 -8.66
CA ALA A 65 3.80 13.74 -9.81
C ALA A 65 4.57 12.45 -9.54
N SER A 66 3.90 11.32 -9.71
CA SER A 66 4.52 10.01 -9.60
C SER A 66 3.98 9.00 -10.60
N ALA A 67 4.83 8.08 -11.01
CA ALA A 67 4.47 6.93 -11.82
C ALA A 67 5.03 5.67 -11.18
N THR A 68 4.52 4.51 -11.58
CA THR A 68 4.94 3.23 -11.00
C THR A 68 4.99 2.17 -12.09
N THR A 69 6.04 1.36 -12.05
CA THR A 69 6.19 0.17 -12.89
C THR A 69 6.48 -1.02 -12.01
N ASP A 70 5.94 -2.16 -12.40
CA ASP A 70 6.22 -3.43 -11.77
C ASP A 70 7.02 -4.29 -12.75
N ALA A 71 8.13 -4.84 -12.28
CA ALA A 71 8.85 -5.89 -13.01
C ALA A 71 7.97 -7.14 -13.14
N PRO A 72 8.29 -8.08 -14.04
CA PRO A 72 7.60 -9.36 -14.09
C PRO A 72 7.60 -10.06 -12.71
N PRO A 73 6.43 -10.43 -12.17
CA PRO A 73 6.34 -11.15 -10.90
C PRO A 73 7.12 -12.48 -10.91
N VAL A 74 7.84 -12.73 -9.83
CA VAL A 74 8.61 -13.96 -9.63
C VAL A 74 7.92 -14.83 -8.58
N ARG A 75 7.78 -16.11 -8.92
CA ARG A 75 7.32 -17.14 -8.00
C ARG A 75 8.44 -17.49 -7.02
N LEU A 76 8.12 -17.45 -5.73
CA LEU A 76 8.98 -17.96 -4.65
C LEU A 76 8.48 -19.36 -4.24
N VAL A 77 8.68 -19.79 -3.00
CA VAL A 77 7.96 -20.96 -2.45
C VAL A 77 6.45 -20.78 -2.55
N LEU A 78 5.69 -21.81 -2.95
CA LEU A 78 4.23 -21.73 -2.98
C LEU A 78 3.69 -21.52 -1.55
N PRO A 79 2.74 -20.61 -1.30
CA PRO A 79 1.98 -19.78 -2.24
C PRO A 79 2.51 -18.34 -2.43
N LEU A 80 3.78 -18.08 -2.17
CA LEU A 80 4.36 -16.73 -2.15
C LEU A 80 4.79 -16.25 -3.54
N CYS A 81 4.52 -14.97 -3.80
CA CYS A 81 4.97 -14.23 -4.98
C CYS A 81 5.77 -13.00 -4.57
N ARG A 82 6.67 -12.56 -5.44
CA ARG A 82 7.44 -11.32 -5.27
C ARG A 82 7.42 -10.48 -6.54
N VAL A 83 7.40 -9.16 -6.38
CA VAL A 83 7.60 -8.21 -7.48
C VAL A 83 8.54 -7.10 -7.04
N THR A 84 9.35 -6.61 -7.98
CA THR A 84 10.09 -5.36 -7.80
C THR A 84 9.24 -4.24 -8.39
N ARG A 85 8.91 -3.26 -7.55
CA ARG A 85 8.18 -2.07 -7.96
C ARG A 85 9.14 -0.89 -8.01
N THR A 86 9.20 -0.21 -9.14
CA THR A 86 9.94 1.04 -9.28
C THR A 86 8.95 2.20 -9.29
N ARG A 87 9.08 3.09 -8.31
CA ARG A 87 8.33 4.34 -8.21
C ARG A 87 9.18 5.48 -8.72
N TYR A 88 8.62 6.24 -9.65
CA TYR A 88 9.20 7.47 -10.14
C TYR A 88 8.50 8.64 -9.47
N THR A 89 9.25 9.57 -8.88
CA THR A 89 8.69 10.72 -8.18
C THR A 89 9.41 12.00 -8.57
N GLN A 90 8.65 13.01 -8.96
CA GLN A 90 9.18 14.35 -9.22
C GLN A 90 9.58 15.02 -7.90
N GLN A 91 10.83 15.47 -7.85
CA GLN A 91 11.42 16.17 -6.72
C GLN A 91 11.04 17.65 -6.72
N ALA A 92 11.46 18.39 -5.70
CA ALA A 92 11.15 19.82 -5.57
C ALA A 92 11.85 20.70 -6.63
N ASP A 93 12.97 20.23 -7.17
CA ASP A 93 13.80 20.90 -8.18
C ASP A 93 13.44 20.45 -9.61
N ASP A 94 12.24 19.89 -9.80
CA ASP A 94 11.75 19.28 -11.05
C ASP A 94 12.58 18.11 -11.60
N SER A 95 13.57 17.62 -10.84
CA SER A 95 14.26 16.38 -11.16
C SER A 95 13.39 15.16 -10.88
N TRP A 96 13.66 14.06 -11.57
CA TRP A 96 12.98 12.79 -11.33
C TRP A 96 13.88 11.84 -10.55
N ARG A 97 13.32 11.19 -9.53
CA ARG A 97 13.98 10.10 -8.80
C ARG A 97 13.27 8.79 -9.07
N ALA A 98 14.04 7.72 -9.22
CA ALA A 98 13.55 6.36 -9.29
C ALA A 98 13.95 5.61 -8.00
N ASP A 99 12.96 5.11 -7.28
CA ASP A 99 13.15 4.32 -6.07
C ASP A 99 12.54 2.94 -6.30
N SER A 100 13.30 1.87 -6.01
CA SER A 100 12.81 0.50 -6.18
C SER A 100 12.60 -0.17 -4.83
N SER A 101 11.47 -0.87 -4.69
CA SER A 101 11.16 -1.66 -3.50
C SER A 101 10.60 -3.03 -3.87
N GLN A 102 10.85 -3.99 -2.99
CA GLN A 102 10.36 -5.36 -3.15
C GLN A 102 9.01 -5.49 -2.46
N HIS A 103 8.07 -6.19 -3.09
CA HIS A 103 6.78 -6.49 -2.50
C HIS A 103 6.44 -7.96 -2.65
N VAL A 104 5.70 -8.50 -1.68
CA VAL A 104 5.28 -9.90 -1.66
C VAL A 104 3.79 -10.03 -1.38
N TRP A 105 3.20 -11.11 -1.89
CA TRP A 105 1.81 -11.46 -1.60
C TRP A 105 1.61 -12.97 -1.71
N ILE A 106 0.51 -13.45 -1.12
CA ILE A 106 0.09 -14.83 -1.22
C ILE A 106 -0.82 -14.98 -2.44
N HIS A 107 -0.49 -15.93 -3.31
CA HIS A 107 -1.29 -16.33 -4.45
C HIS A 107 -1.16 -17.84 -4.69
N HIS A 108 -2.26 -18.57 -4.51
CA HIS A 108 -2.29 -20.04 -4.45
C HIS A 108 -2.20 -20.75 -5.81
N THR A 109 -2.25 -20.02 -6.93
CA THR A 109 -2.09 -20.63 -8.26
C THR A 109 -0.61 -20.77 -8.62
N THR A 110 -0.29 -21.45 -9.72
CA THR A 110 1.09 -21.68 -10.19
C THR A 110 1.74 -20.41 -10.75
N SER A 111 0.99 -19.52 -11.41
CA SER A 111 1.47 -18.22 -11.92
C SER A 111 1.16 -17.08 -10.97
N CYS A 112 2.05 -16.09 -10.80
CA CYS A 112 1.83 -15.03 -9.80
C CYS A 112 0.68 -14.05 -10.15
N GLY A 113 0.22 -14.06 -11.40
CA GLY A 113 -0.81 -13.14 -11.87
C GLY A 113 -0.36 -11.68 -11.77
N MET A 114 -1.34 -10.78 -11.81
CA MET A 114 -1.12 -9.34 -11.65
C MET A 114 -0.91 -8.99 -10.16
N PRO A 115 0.09 -8.17 -9.81
CA PRO A 115 0.31 -7.72 -8.44
C PRO A 115 -0.94 -7.04 -7.84
N PRO A 116 -1.45 -7.48 -6.68
CA PRO A 116 -2.60 -6.87 -6.05
C PRO A 116 -2.23 -5.57 -5.33
N ALA A 117 -3.21 -4.69 -5.10
CA ALA A 117 -3.02 -3.46 -4.30
C ALA A 117 -2.66 -3.73 -2.82
N THR A 118 -2.93 -4.95 -2.33
CA THR A 118 -2.70 -5.40 -0.94
C THR A 118 -1.35 -6.08 -0.74
N MET A 119 -0.46 -6.04 -1.73
CA MET A 119 0.89 -6.56 -1.58
C MET A 119 1.64 -5.87 -0.43
N VAL A 120 2.57 -6.61 0.17
CA VAL A 120 3.30 -6.21 1.37
C VAL A 120 4.73 -5.85 1.01
N GLU A 121 5.16 -4.64 1.32
CA GLU A 121 6.52 -4.16 1.08
C GLU A 121 7.54 -4.91 1.96
N LEU A 122 8.68 -5.29 1.40
CA LEU A 122 9.82 -5.83 2.14
C LEU A 122 10.84 -4.71 2.38
N ARG A 123 10.92 -4.26 3.64
CA ARG A 123 11.89 -3.23 4.08
C ARG A 123 13.24 -3.80 4.48
N ALA A 124 13.35 -5.11 4.62
CA ALA A 124 14.59 -5.82 4.89
C ALA A 124 14.53 -7.21 4.21
N PRO A 125 15.69 -7.80 3.87
CA PRO A 125 15.72 -9.17 3.38
C PRO A 125 15.22 -10.14 4.46
N LEU A 126 14.29 -11.00 4.08
CA LEU A 126 13.69 -12.04 4.94
C LEU A 126 13.71 -13.37 4.18
N ALA A 127 13.85 -14.48 4.92
CA ALA A 127 13.71 -15.80 4.32
C ALA A 127 12.26 -16.03 3.87
N GLU A 128 12.07 -16.78 2.79
CA GLU A 128 10.75 -16.99 2.19
C GLU A 128 9.74 -17.63 3.14
N ILE A 129 10.21 -18.60 3.92
CA ILE A 129 9.39 -19.25 4.94
C ILE A 129 8.94 -18.27 6.04
N ASP A 130 9.81 -17.33 6.43
CA ASP A 130 9.48 -16.33 7.45
C ASP A 130 8.45 -15.33 6.91
N MET A 131 8.63 -14.87 5.66
CA MET A 131 7.66 -14.00 4.99
C MET A 131 6.26 -14.65 4.97
N LEU A 132 6.19 -15.92 4.56
CA LEU A 132 4.93 -16.66 4.53
C LEU A 132 4.30 -16.76 5.93
N ARG A 133 5.07 -17.16 6.94
CA ARG A 133 4.59 -17.29 8.32
C ARG A 133 4.09 -15.96 8.88
N LEU A 134 4.81 -14.87 8.63
CA LEU A 134 4.42 -13.54 9.13
C LEU A 134 3.13 -13.05 8.46
N ILE A 135 2.99 -13.22 7.14
CA ILE A 135 1.75 -12.83 6.42
C ILE A 135 0.57 -13.67 6.88
N GLN A 136 0.75 -14.98 7.09
CA GLN A 136 -0.33 -15.84 7.59
C GLN A 136 -0.73 -15.49 9.02
N ALA A 137 0.23 -15.18 9.89
CA ALA A 137 -0.01 -14.86 11.29
C ALA A 137 -0.42 -13.40 11.55
N GLN A 138 -0.44 -12.52 10.53
CA GLN A 138 -0.59 -11.07 10.71
C GLN A 138 -1.86 -10.67 11.47
N GLY A 139 -3.00 -11.30 11.18
CA GLY A 139 -4.26 -11.02 11.87
C GLY A 139 -4.20 -11.33 13.37
N GLU A 140 -3.64 -12.49 13.73
CA GLU A 140 -3.49 -12.92 15.12
C GLU A 140 -2.48 -12.03 15.87
N LEU A 141 -1.35 -11.71 15.24
CA LEU A 141 -0.32 -10.83 15.80
C LEU A 141 -0.87 -9.43 16.07
N LEU A 142 -1.68 -8.88 15.16
CA LEU A 142 -2.34 -7.60 15.36
C LEU A 142 -3.32 -7.64 16.54
N GLN A 143 -4.12 -8.71 16.68
CA GLN A 143 -5.03 -8.83 17.83
C GLN A 143 -4.27 -8.89 19.16
N ARG A 144 -3.19 -9.68 19.24
CA ARG A 144 -2.33 -9.75 20.44
C ARG A 144 -1.69 -8.38 20.73
N ALA A 145 -1.24 -7.68 19.70
CA ALA A 145 -0.61 -6.37 19.85
C ALA A 145 -1.56 -5.26 20.31
N ARG A 146 -2.88 -5.37 20.09
CA ARG A 146 -3.86 -4.38 20.57
C ARG A 146 -3.84 -4.21 22.10
N LEU A 147 -3.47 -5.26 22.84
CA LEU A 147 -3.25 -5.18 24.29
C LEU A 147 -2.01 -4.33 24.62
N LEU A 148 -0.92 -4.52 23.88
CA LEU A 148 0.29 -3.69 24.00
C LEU A 148 0.00 -2.23 23.63
N MET A 149 -0.82 -2.00 22.61
CA MET A 149 -1.26 -0.66 22.22
C MET A 149 -2.08 0.03 23.31
N ALA A 150 -2.89 -0.71 24.08
CA ALA A 150 -3.67 -0.13 25.17
C ALA A 150 -2.77 0.39 26.31
N GLY A 151 -1.63 -0.26 26.55
CA GLY A 151 -0.62 0.17 27.53
C GLY A 151 0.34 1.26 27.03
N ASN A 152 0.34 1.58 25.74
CA ASN A 152 1.18 2.61 25.14
C ASN A 152 0.32 3.84 24.79
N THR A 153 0.54 4.95 25.49
CA THR A 153 -0.26 6.17 25.34
C THR A 153 -0.24 6.76 23.93
N SER A 154 0.85 6.60 23.17
CA SER A 154 0.93 7.02 21.76
C SER A 154 0.13 6.13 20.81
N CYS A 155 -0.13 4.87 21.20
CA CYS A 155 -0.88 3.89 20.41
C CYS A 155 -2.35 3.75 20.82
N ALA A 156 -2.67 4.09 22.08
CA ALA A 156 -4.00 3.90 22.65
C ALA A 156 -5.14 4.53 21.81
N PRO A 157 -5.00 5.73 21.21
CA PRO A 157 -6.06 6.35 20.41
C PRO A 157 -6.40 5.61 19.11
N THR A 158 -5.45 4.84 18.55
CA THR A 158 -5.60 4.17 17.25
C THR A 158 -5.85 2.67 17.37
N ARG A 159 -5.83 2.10 18.59
CA ARG A 159 -5.92 0.64 18.83
C ARG A 159 -7.15 -0.06 18.23
N SER A 160 -8.28 0.64 18.13
CA SER A 160 -9.54 0.11 17.60
C SER A 160 -9.71 0.30 16.10
N ARG A 161 -8.75 0.95 15.43
CA ARG A 161 -8.81 1.20 13.99
C ARG A 161 -8.66 -0.09 13.19
N SER A 162 -9.11 0.00 11.94
CA SER A 162 -8.91 -1.04 10.94
C SER A 162 -7.51 -0.88 10.38
N PHE A 163 -6.67 -1.89 10.54
CA PHE A 163 -5.30 -1.90 10.05
C PHE A 163 -5.12 -2.89 8.92
N GLN A 164 -4.33 -2.52 7.92
CA GLN A 164 -3.86 -3.42 6.87
C GLN A 164 -2.35 -3.59 6.99
N LEU A 165 -1.86 -4.81 6.82
CA LEU A 165 -0.43 -5.07 6.72
C LEU A 165 0.11 -4.41 5.44
N ARG A 166 1.10 -3.55 5.61
CA ARG A 166 1.75 -2.81 4.51
C ARG A 166 3.21 -3.17 4.33
N ALA A 167 3.89 -3.59 5.39
CA ALA A 167 5.32 -3.88 5.33
C ALA A 167 5.74 -5.04 6.22
N LEU A 168 6.80 -5.74 5.81
CA LEU A 168 7.60 -6.65 6.63
C LEU A 168 9.03 -6.15 6.67
N GLY A 169 9.74 -6.44 7.76
CA GLY A 169 11.16 -6.16 7.85
C GLY A 169 11.79 -6.70 9.12
N ARG A 170 12.85 -6.03 9.53
CA ARG A 170 13.57 -6.27 10.78
C ARG A 170 13.60 -5.00 11.61
N SER A 171 13.49 -5.13 12.93
CA SER A 171 13.81 -4.04 13.84
C SER A 171 15.33 -3.85 13.94
N THR A 172 15.76 -2.76 14.58
CA THR A 172 17.17 -2.52 14.92
C THR A 172 17.79 -3.67 15.72
N ASP A 173 16.98 -4.34 16.54
CA ASP A 173 17.39 -5.45 17.40
C ASP A 173 17.33 -6.81 16.68
N GLY A 174 17.10 -6.81 15.35
CA GLY A 174 17.03 -8.02 14.53
C GLY A 174 15.74 -8.84 14.68
N MET A 175 14.77 -8.39 15.49
CA MET A 175 13.45 -9.01 15.56
C MET A 175 12.67 -8.79 14.27
N PHE A 176 11.67 -9.63 13.99
CA PHE A 176 10.77 -9.38 12.86
C PHE A 176 9.96 -8.12 13.12
N LEU A 177 9.62 -7.41 12.05
CA LEU A 177 8.81 -6.20 12.11
C LEU A 177 7.65 -6.32 11.11
N LEU A 178 6.44 -6.04 11.58
CA LEU A 178 5.24 -5.89 10.75
C LEU A 178 4.78 -4.44 10.81
N GLY A 179 4.76 -3.77 9.66
CA GLY A 179 4.26 -2.41 9.51
C GLY A 179 2.82 -2.42 9.04
N TYR A 180 1.96 -1.76 9.79
CA TYR A 180 0.54 -1.60 9.51
C TYR A 180 0.19 -0.14 9.24
N GLU A 181 -0.85 0.05 8.46
CA GLU A 181 -1.45 1.36 8.18
C GLU A 181 -2.96 1.28 8.45
N SER A 182 -3.50 2.30 9.13
CA SER A 182 -4.93 2.40 9.40
C SER A 182 -5.71 2.99 8.25
N ASP A 183 -7.04 2.89 8.32
CA ASP A 183 -8.00 3.56 7.47
C ASP A 183 -7.86 5.09 7.43
N ILE A 184 -7.28 5.68 8.48
CA ILE A 184 -7.03 7.13 8.60
C ILE A 184 -5.56 7.51 8.40
N GLY A 185 -4.72 6.59 7.92
CA GLY A 185 -3.30 6.83 7.62
C GLY A 185 -2.34 6.80 8.80
N SER A 186 -2.79 6.42 10.00
CA SER A 186 -1.89 6.19 11.15
C SER A 186 -1.05 4.93 10.93
N LYS A 187 0.20 4.95 11.36
CA LYS A 187 1.13 3.84 11.16
C LYS A 187 1.44 3.16 12.48
N VAL A 188 1.47 1.83 12.45
CA VAL A 188 1.83 1.00 13.61
C VAL A 188 2.88 0.00 13.20
N GLU A 189 4.00 -0.03 13.91
CA GLU A 189 5.04 -1.02 13.75
C GLU A 189 4.99 -1.98 14.94
N ILE A 190 4.81 -3.26 14.64
CA ILE A 190 4.77 -4.34 15.62
C ILE A 190 6.05 -5.14 15.47
N THR A 191 6.85 -5.17 16.54
CA THR A 191 8.00 -6.08 16.62
C THR A 191 7.52 -7.46 17.07
N VAL A 192 8.06 -8.50 16.44
CA VAL A 192 7.63 -9.88 16.64
C VAL A 192 8.85 -10.72 16.99
N ARG A 193 8.75 -11.39 18.13
CA ARG A 193 9.77 -12.31 18.61
C ARG A 193 9.37 -13.74 18.21
N PRO A 194 10.22 -14.47 17.46
CA PRO A 194 10.02 -15.90 17.29
C PRO A 194 10.33 -16.61 18.61
N SER A 195 9.44 -17.50 19.05
CA SER A 195 9.62 -18.36 20.22
C SER A 195 9.27 -19.79 19.86
N ARG A 196 10.29 -20.63 19.67
CA ARG A 196 10.14 -22.03 19.19
C ARG A 196 9.28 -22.09 17.93
N ALA A 197 8.02 -22.50 18.05
CA ALA A 197 7.06 -22.64 16.95
C ALA A 197 6.12 -21.42 16.79
N GLU A 198 6.11 -20.49 17.75
CA GLU A 198 5.16 -19.40 17.82
C GLU A 198 5.78 -18.04 17.45
N LEU A 199 4.91 -17.15 16.97
CA LEU A 199 5.21 -15.74 16.75
C LEU A 199 4.47 -14.92 17.80
N THR A 200 5.22 -14.15 18.58
CA THR A 200 4.64 -13.34 19.67
C THR A 200 4.90 -11.87 19.42
N ALA A 201 3.84 -11.06 19.46
CA ALA A 201 3.94 -9.61 19.46
C ALA A 201 4.68 -9.16 20.72
N TRP A 202 5.77 -8.40 20.55
CA TRP A 202 6.70 -8.06 21.63
C TRP A 202 6.60 -6.58 22.03
N ASN A 203 6.62 -5.68 21.05
CA ASN A 203 6.53 -4.24 21.27
C ASN A 203 5.82 -3.56 20.10
N VAL A 204 5.25 -2.38 20.35
CA VAL A 204 4.51 -1.57 19.39
C VAL A 204 5.03 -0.14 19.35
N ASN A 205 5.11 0.44 18.16
CA ASN A 205 5.42 1.85 17.94
C ASN A 205 4.37 2.46 17.01
N CYS A 206 3.79 3.60 17.39
CA CYS A 206 2.73 4.26 16.63
C CYS A 206 3.13 5.67 16.23
N ARG A 207 2.81 6.05 14.99
CA ARG A 207 3.08 7.36 14.41
C ARG A 207 1.89 7.87 13.60
#